data_AF-A0ABD5JGF4-F1
#
_entry.id   AF-A0ABD5JGF4-F1
#
_cell.length_a   1.000
_cell.length_b   1.000
_cell.length_c   1.000
_cell.angle_alpha   90.00
_cell.angle_beta   90.00
_cell.angle_gamma   90.00
#
_symmetry.space_group_name_H-M   'P 1'
#
loop_
_entity.id
_entity.type
_entity.pdbx_description
1 polymer ?
#
loop_
_entity_poly.entity_id
_entity_poly.type
_entity_poly.pdbx_seq_one_letter_code
_entity_poly.pdbx_strand_id
1 'polypeptide(L)'
;MPFTAGEHAETGSSLTLFTVPHGALVAYDESSQSGTIIEDQETVARRRENCDLLRAMALSPRDSEAMIRAVMKDWSACQAPRA
;
A
#
# COMPACT_ATOMS: atom_id res chain seq x y z
N MET A 1 -3.91 -3.43 7.96
CA MET A 1 -4.26 -3.35 9.39
C MET A 1 -5.09 -4.56 9.80
N PRO A 2 -4.90 -5.11 11.01
CA PRO A 2 -5.83 -6.07 11.59
C PRO A 2 -7.22 -5.45 11.76
N PHE A 3 -8.30 -6.21 11.54
CA PHE A 3 -9.67 -5.70 11.72
C PHE A 3 -9.96 -5.18 13.13
N THR A 4 -9.22 -5.66 14.14
CA THR A 4 -9.34 -5.20 15.53
C THR A 4 -8.83 -3.78 15.76
N ALA A 5 -8.16 -3.15 14.80
CA ALA A 5 -7.62 -1.81 14.93
C ALA A 5 -8.69 -0.69 14.86
N GLY A 6 -9.91 -1.01 14.45
CA GLY A 6 -11.01 -0.03 14.36
C GLY A 6 -10.89 0.93 13.17
N GLU A 7 -11.61 2.05 13.25
CA GLU A 7 -11.64 3.08 12.21
C GLU A 7 -10.28 3.76 12.03
N HIS A 8 -9.95 4.08 10.79
CA HIS A 8 -8.71 4.72 10.36
C HIS A 8 -8.95 5.57 9.11
N ALA A 9 -7.94 6.35 8.70
CA ALA A 9 -8.07 7.41 7.69
C ALA A 9 -8.66 6.98 6.33
N GLU A 10 -8.55 5.70 5.96
CA GLU A 10 -9.09 5.14 4.71
C GLU A 10 -10.19 4.08 4.98
N THR A 11 -10.87 4.15 6.13
CA THR A 11 -12.02 3.27 6.43
C THR A 11 -13.26 3.72 5.66
N GLY A 12 -13.95 2.77 5.02
CA GLY A 12 -15.24 3.00 4.36
C GLY A 12 -15.15 3.36 2.87
N SER A 13 -13.94 3.52 2.33
CA SER A 13 -13.67 3.57 0.89
C SER A 13 -12.50 2.65 0.54
N SER A 14 -12.33 2.40 -0.75
CA SER A 14 -11.14 1.78 -1.31
C SER A 14 -10.26 2.85 -1.94
N LEU A 15 -8.96 2.80 -1.66
CA LEU A 15 -7.97 3.68 -2.26
C LEU A 15 -7.10 2.90 -3.24
N THR A 16 -7.06 3.35 -4.49
CA THR A 16 -6.13 2.85 -5.51
C THR A 16 -5.18 3.97 -5.94
N LEU A 17 -3.89 3.69 -5.98
CA LEU A 17 -2.86 4.63 -6.46
C LEU A 17 -2.36 4.20 -7.83
N PHE A 18 -2.42 5.12 -8.80
CA PHE A 18 -1.98 4.91 -10.18
C PHE A 18 -0.78 5.78 -10.49
N THR A 19 0.27 5.17 -11.06
CA THR A 19 1.35 5.92 -11.72
C THR A 19 0.98 6.06 -13.19
N VAL A 20 0.67 7.28 -13.63
CA VAL A 20 0.29 7.57 -15.02
C VAL A 20 1.53 7.75 -15.91
N PRO A 21 1.40 7.71 -17.25
CA PRO A 21 2.49 8.11 -18.14
C PRO A 21 3.02 9.48 -17.74
N HIS A 22 4.35 9.67 -17.79
CA HIS A 22 5.08 10.81 -17.22
C HIS A 22 5.34 10.77 -15.70
N GLY A 23 4.94 9.70 -15.01
CA GLY A 23 5.38 9.41 -13.64
C GLY A 23 4.60 10.16 -12.55
N ALA A 24 3.59 10.94 -12.90
CA ALA A 24 2.69 11.54 -11.93
C ALA A 24 1.89 10.45 -11.20
N LEU A 25 1.62 10.69 -9.92
CA LEU A 25 0.77 9.82 -9.12
C LEU A 25 -0.65 10.39 -9.09
N VAL A 26 -1.63 9.52 -9.25
CA VAL A 26 -3.06 9.83 -9.19
C VAL A 26 -3.71 8.87 -8.20
N ALA A 27 -4.62 9.37 -7.37
CA ALA A 27 -5.40 8.54 -6.47
C ALA A 27 -6.83 8.36 -7.00
N TYR A 28 -7.37 7.17 -6.83
CA TYR A 28 -8.78 6.87 -7.06
C TYR A 28 -9.38 6.42 -5.73
N ASP A 29 -10.38 7.17 -5.28
CA ASP A 29 -11.17 6.85 -4.10
C ASP A 29 -12.51 6.29 -4.55
N GLU A 30 -12.79 5.05 -4.16
CA GLU A 30 -14.02 4.35 -4.47
C GLU A 30 -14.84 4.11 -3.21
N SER A 31 -16.01 4.74 -3.16
CA SER A 31 -17.04 4.45 -2.16
C SER A 31 -18.05 3.44 -2.72
N SER A 32 -19.00 3.03 -1.89
CA SER A 32 -20.09 2.14 -2.32
C SER A 32 -21.01 2.75 -3.37
N GLN A 33 -20.98 4.07 -3.57
CA GLN A 33 -21.93 4.80 -4.43
C GLN A 33 -21.24 5.65 -5.50
N SER A 34 -19.93 5.88 -5.39
CA SER A 34 -19.20 6.80 -6.28
C SER A 34 -17.72 6.45 -6.37
N GLY A 35 -17.11 6.84 -7.48
CA GLY A 35 -15.66 6.81 -7.68
C GLY A 35 -15.15 8.20 -8.02
N THR A 36 -14.06 8.64 -7.37
CA THR A 36 -13.46 9.96 -7.57
C THR A 36 -11.98 9.83 -7.90
N ILE A 37 -11.56 10.45 -9.00
CA ILE A 37 -10.15 10.62 -9.34
C ILE A 37 -9.64 11.91 -8.68
N ILE A 38 -8.48 11.81 -8.03
CA ILE A 38 -7.81 12.89 -7.32
C ILE A 38 -6.44 13.09 -7.96
N GLU A 39 -6.25 14.27 -8.54
CA GLU A 39 -5.03 14.67 -9.25
C GLU A 39 -4.22 15.73 -8.50
N ASP A 40 -4.82 16.36 -7.49
CA ASP A 40 -4.12 17.30 -6.61
C ASP A 40 -2.97 16.60 -5.89
N GLN A 41 -1.74 17.02 -6.19
CA GLN A 41 -0.54 16.27 -5.81
C GLN A 41 -0.32 16.27 -4.28
N GLU A 42 -0.73 17.32 -3.58
CA GLU A 42 -0.66 17.37 -2.11
C GLU A 42 -1.63 16.35 -1.49
N THR A 43 -2.88 16.32 -1.98
CA THR A 43 -3.88 15.34 -1.52
C THR A 43 -3.46 13.91 -1.85
N VAL A 44 -2.91 13.68 -3.06
CA VAL A 44 -2.40 12.36 -3.47
C VAL A 44 -1.24 11.92 -2.58
N ALA A 45 -0.30 12.82 -2.26
CA ALA A 45 0.83 12.51 -1.38
C ALA A 45 0.36 12.11 0.03
N ARG A 46 -0.60 12.86 0.59
CA ARG A 46 -1.17 12.54 1.91
C ARG A 46 -1.89 11.19 1.92
N ARG A 47 -2.66 10.87 0.88
CA ARG A 47 -3.33 9.56 0.76
C ARG A 47 -2.33 8.42 0.61
N ARG A 48 -1.23 8.64 -0.11
CA ARG A 48 -0.14 7.68 -0.20
C ARG A 48 0.50 7.43 1.16
N GLU A 49 0.81 8.48 1.92
CA GLU A 49 1.38 8.36 3.26
C GLU A 49 0.45 7.55 4.19
N ASN A 50 -0.85 7.84 4.18
CA ASN A 50 -1.85 7.06 4.92
C ASN A 50 -1.82 5.58 4.51
N CYS A 51 -1.81 5.30 3.20
CA CYS A 51 -1.75 3.95 2.67
C CYS A 51 -0.49 3.20 3.13
N ASP A 52 0.67 3.87 3.07
CA ASP A 52 1.96 3.31 3.47
C ASP A 52 1.98 3.01 4.99
N LEU A 53 1.43 3.89 5.83
CA LEU A 53 1.27 3.66 7.26
C LEU A 53 0.34 2.46 7.56
N LEU A 54 -0.81 2.38 6.88
CA LEU A 54 -1.76 1.27 7.06
C LEU A 54 -1.18 -0.09 6.63
N ARG A 55 -0.32 -0.09 5.61
CA ARG A 55 0.44 -1.27 5.16
C ARG A 55 1.51 -1.65 6.18
N ALA A 56 2.28 -0.69 6.69
CA ALA A 56 3.31 -0.94 7.69
C ALA A 56 2.74 -1.55 8.98
N MET A 57 1.53 -1.14 9.36
CA MET A 57 0.82 -1.64 10.53
C MET A 57 -0.07 -2.87 10.24
N ALA A 58 0.02 -3.47 9.05
CA ALA A 58 -0.80 -4.65 8.71
C ALA A 58 -0.45 -5.88 9.55
N LEU A 59 0.81 -6.02 9.95
CA LEU A 59 1.31 -7.04 10.85
C LEU A 59 1.83 -6.39 12.13
N SER A 60 1.82 -7.14 13.24
CA SER A 60 2.53 -6.70 14.44
C SER A 60 4.04 -6.64 14.16
N PRO A 61 4.83 -5.81 14.89
CA PRO A 61 6.28 -5.76 14.69
C PRO A 61 6.96 -7.14 14.80
N ARG A 62 6.46 -8.01 15.69
CA ARG A 62 6.99 -9.38 15.87
C ARG A 62 6.67 -10.28 14.69
N ASP A 63 5.45 -10.21 14.17
CA ASP A 63 5.04 -11.03 13.02
C ASP A 63 5.74 -10.59 11.75
N SER A 64 5.93 -9.27 11.57
CA SER A 64 6.77 -8.72 10.50
C SER A 64 8.19 -9.26 10.56
N GLU A 65 8.83 -9.27 11.74
CA GLU A 65 10.18 -9.83 11.91
C GLU A 65 10.21 -11.33 11.56
N ALA A 66 9.25 -12.10 12.08
CA ALA A 66 9.15 -13.54 11.80
C ALA A 66 8.99 -13.81 10.30
N MET A 67 8.13 -13.05 9.62
CA MET A 67 7.92 -13.15 8.17
C MET A 67 9.19 -12.83 7.39
N ILE A 68 9.87 -11.71 7.70
CA ILE A 68 11.11 -11.31 7.03
C ILE A 68 12.18 -12.40 7.22
N ARG A 69 12.33 -12.94 8.44
CA ARG A 69 13.30 -13.99 8.74
C ARG A 69 12.99 -15.31 8.02
N ALA A 70 11.71 -15.67 7.87
CA ALA A 70 11.29 -16.85 7.11
C ALA A 70 11.66 -16.70 5.63
N VAL A 71 11.28 -15.59 5.00
CA VAL A 71 11.54 -15.35 3.57
C VAL A 71 13.04 -15.25 3.27
N MET A 72 13.84 -14.66 4.16
CA MET A 72 15.30 -14.64 3.98
C MET A 72 15.95 -16.02 4.00
N LYS A 73 15.41 -16.99 4.76
CA LYS A 73 15.94 -18.36 4.79
C LYS A 73 15.61 -19.12 3.51
N ASP A 74 14.44 -18.86 2.93
CA ASP A 74 13.97 -19.49 1.70
C ASP A 74 14.46 -18.78 0.43
N TRP A 75 15.15 -17.64 0.59
CA TRP A 75 15.67 -16.87 -0.52
C TRP A 75 16.80 -17.62 -1.23
N SER A 76 16.58 -17.93 -2.50
CA SER A 76 17.62 -18.37 -3.44
C SER A 76 17.92 -17.23 -4.40
N ALA A 77 19.20 -17.03 -4.74
CA ALA A 77 19.58 -15.99 -5.68
C ALA A 77 18.91 -16.23 -7.04
N CYS A 78 18.24 -15.20 -7.57
CA CYS A 78 17.79 -15.22 -8.95
C CYS A 78 19.00 -15.47 -9.85
N GLN A 79 18.98 -16.60 -10.59
CA GLN A 79 19.98 -16.83 -11.62
C GLN A 79 19.81 -15.75 -12.70
N ALA A 80 20.90 -15.08 -13.04
CA ALA A 80 20.88 -14.11 -14.13
C ALA A 80 20.42 -14.81 -15.43
N PRO A 81 19.62 -14.14 -16.28
CA PRO A 81 19.19 -14.72 -17.55
C PRO A 81 20.42 -15.09 -18.37
N ARG A 82 20.46 -16.34 -18.89
CA ARG A 82 21.51 -16.77 -19.81
C ARG A 82 21.37 -15.98 -21.11
N ALA A 83 22.45 -15.32 -21.53
CA ALA A 83 22.57 -14.64 -22.81
C ALA A 83 22.52 -15.61 -24.00
#